data_AF-A0ABD0NMY6-F1
#
_entry.id   AF-A0ABD0NMY6-F1
#
_cell.length_a   1.000
_cell.length_b   1.000
_cell.length_c   1.000
_cell.angle_alpha   90.00
_cell.angle_beta   90.00
_cell.angle_gamma   90.00
#
_symmetry.space_group_name_H-M   'P 1'
#
loop_
_entity.id
_entity.type
_entity.pdbx_description
1 polymer ?
#
loop_
_entity_poly.entity_id
_entity_poly.type
_entity_poly.pdbx_seq_one_letter_code
_entity_poly.pdbx_strand_id
1 'polypeptide(L)'
;ESGMEVHFKDLTGIPLKETFLNSIDTKGNRLLNFMRNVCATRNKRVLQAVTKLQVLRGQTNGCSEDVKDLILLLLSYFDEKEELLHYVEETSLAKDV
;
A
#
# COMPACT_ATOMS: atom_id res chain seq x y z
N GLU A 1 -7.92 33.53 -3.09
CA GLU A 1 -7.22 32.81 -4.16
C GLU A 1 -7.91 31.49 -4.42
N SER A 2 -7.96 31.04 -5.68
CA SER A 2 -8.42 29.69 -6.00
C SER A 2 -7.30 28.70 -5.63
N GLY A 3 -7.63 27.59 -4.98
CA GLY A 3 -6.63 26.61 -4.57
C GLY A 3 -5.93 25.95 -5.77
N MET A 4 -4.75 25.37 -5.56
CA MET A 4 -3.99 24.64 -6.59
C MET A 4 -4.86 23.60 -7.32
N GLU A 5 -5.73 22.89 -6.59
CA GLU A 5 -6.66 21.92 -7.15
C GLU A 5 -7.61 22.52 -8.20
N VAL A 6 -8.16 23.71 -7.92
CA VAL A 6 -9.09 24.40 -8.83
C VAL A 6 -8.34 24.91 -10.06
N HIS A 7 -7.19 25.56 -9.87
CA HIS A 7 -6.37 26.04 -10.98
C HIS A 7 -5.91 24.91 -11.91
N PHE A 8 -5.52 23.76 -11.35
CA PHE A 8 -5.14 22.60 -12.15
C PHE A 8 -6.31 22.10 -13.00
N LYS A 9 -7.51 22.02 -12.41
CA LYS A 9 -8.72 21.61 -13.13
C LYS A 9 -9.10 22.59 -14.25
N ASP A 10 -8.98 23.89 -14.01
CA ASP A 10 -9.30 24.90 -15.02
C ASP A 10 -8.34 24.83 -16.23
N LEU A 11 -7.05 24.54 -15.99
CA LEU A 11 -6.04 24.44 -17.04
C LEU A 11 -6.09 23.11 -17.82
N THR A 12 -6.44 22.00 -17.16
CA THR A 12 -6.30 20.65 -17.71
C THR A 12 -7.61 19.93 -17.98
N GLY A 13 -8.72 20.41 -17.38
CA GLY A 13 -9.98 19.68 -17.31
C GLY A 13 -9.97 18.47 -16.36
N ILE A 14 -8.84 18.18 -15.70
CA ILE A 14 -8.65 16.97 -14.90
C ILE A 14 -8.90 17.27 -13.42
N PRO A 15 -9.75 16.49 -12.72
CA PRO A 15 -9.89 16.60 -11.27
C PRO A 15 -8.63 16.02 -10.59
N LEU A 16 -7.72 16.90 -10.18
CA LEU A 16 -6.39 16.52 -9.68
C LEU A 16 -6.44 15.46 -8.57
N LYS A 17 -7.19 15.75 -7.49
CA LYS A 17 -7.25 14.89 -6.30
C LYS A 17 -7.82 13.50 -6.63
N GLU A 18 -8.95 13.46 -7.31
CA GLU A 18 -9.60 12.21 -7.71
C GLU A 18 -8.70 11.37 -8.63
N THR A 19 -8.11 12.01 -9.65
CA THR A 19 -7.21 11.33 -10.60
C THR A 19 -5.97 10.78 -9.91
N PHE A 20 -5.41 11.55 -8.98
CA PHE A 20 -4.25 11.14 -8.19
C PHE A 20 -4.58 9.94 -7.29
N LEU A 21 -5.69 10.00 -6.54
CA LEU A 21 -6.13 8.92 -5.67
C LEU A 21 -6.40 7.63 -6.46
N ASN A 22 -7.09 7.74 -7.60
CA ASN A 22 -7.35 6.59 -8.49
C ASN A 22 -6.05 6.00 -9.05
N SER A 23 -5.07 6.83 -9.40
CA SER A 23 -3.76 6.39 -9.86
C SER A 23 -2.99 5.65 -8.76
N ILE A 24 -2.99 6.17 -7.53
CA ILE A 24 -2.36 5.51 -6.38
C ILE A 24 -3.01 4.15 -6.15
N ASP A 25 -4.34 4.10 -6.05
CA ASP A 25 -5.07 2.86 -5.78
C ASP A 25 -4.79 1.81 -6.86
N THR A 26 -4.87 2.20 -8.14
CA THR A 26 -4.60 1.29 -9.26
C THR A 26 -3.16 0.75 -9.22
N LYS A 27 -2.17 1.60 -8.95
CA LYS A 27 -0.75 1.19 -8.92
C LYS A 27 -0.45 0.35 -7.68
N GLY A 28 -1.01 0.72 -6.53
CA GLY A 28 -0.89 -0.04 -5.28
C GLY A 28 -1.46 -1.45 -5.43
N ASN A 29 -2.69 -1.56 -5.96
CA ASN A 29 -3.33 -2.86 -6.23
C ASN A 29 -2.54 -3.71 -7.22
N ARG A 30 -1.98 -3.12 -8.28
CA ARG A 30 -1.10 -3.84 -9.22
C ARG A 30 0.15 -4.38 -8.53
N LEU A 31 0.79 -3.58 -7.68
CA LEU A 31 1.98 -4.01 -6.97
C LEU A 31 1.66 -5.11 -5.95
N LEU A 32 0.58 -4.97 -5.17
CA LEU A 32 0.13 -5.98 -4.22
C LEU A 32 -0.16 -7.32 -4.92
N ASN A 33 -0.88 -7.27 -6.05
CA ASN A 33 -1.15 -8.46 -6.87
C ASN A 33 0.12 -9.08 -7.45
N PHE A 34 1.08 -8.26 -7.88
CA PHE A 34 2.38 -8.76 -8.35
C PHE A 34 3.13 -9.49 -7.24
N MET A 35 3.16 -8.94 -6.03
CA MET A 35 3.80 -9.57 -4.87
C MET A 35 3.12 -10.90 -4.52
N ARG A 36 1.79 -10.91 -4.45
CA ARG A 36 0.99 -12.10 -4.11
C ARG A 36 1.08 -13.22 -5.14
N ASN A 37 1.08 -12.89 -6.44
CA ASN A 37 0.92 -13.88 -7.50
C ASN A 37 2.22 -14.21 -8.23
N VAL A 38 3.13 -13.25 -8.37
CA VAL A 38 4.39 -13.46 -9.10
C VAL A 38 5.53 -13.72 -8.14
N CYS A 39 5.76 -12.81 -7.17
CA CYS A 39 6.88 -12.97 -6.23
C CYS A 39 6.73 -14.22 -5.35
N ALA A 40 5.51 -14.52 -4.87
CA ALA A 40 5.26 -15.72 -4.07
C ALA A 40 5.64 -17.03 -4.80
N THR A 41 5.50 -17.09 -6.13
CA THR A 41 5.91 -18.28 -6.90
C THR A 41 7.42 -18.48 -6.97
N ARG A 42 8.19 -17.40 -6.76
CA ARG A 42 9.66 -17.36 -6.92
C ARG A 42 10.40 -17.25 -5.60
N ASN A 43 9.74 -16.80 -4.53
CA ASN A 43 10.35 -16.57 -3.22
C ASN A 43 9.51 -17.23 -2.12
N LYS A 44 10.09 -18.25 -1.47
CA LYS A 44 9.43 -19.02 -0.40
C LYS A 44 9.02 -18.17 0.80
N ARG A 45 9.80 -17.14 1.16
CA ARG A 45 9.50 -16.24 2.29
C ARG A 45 8.26 -15.42 1.99
N VAL A 46 8.16 -14.90 0.76
CA VAL A 46 6.96 -14.19 0.29
C VAL A 46 5.75 -15.12 0.27
N LEU A 47 5.88 -16.37 -0.20
CA LEU A 47 4.79 -17.34 -0.17
C LEU A 47 4.28 -17.61 1.25
N GLN A 48 5.19 -17.80 2.21
CA GLN A 48 4.86 -17.97 3.62
C GLN A 48 4.14 -16.74 4.19
N ALA A 49 4.63 -15.54 3.87
CA ALA A 49 4.00 -14.29 4.29
C ALA A 49 2.58 -14.13 3.70
N VAL A 50 2.39 -14.39 2.40
CA VAL A 50 1.05 -14.38 1.76
C VAL A 50 0.11 -15.34 2.47
N THR A 51 0.57 -16.55 2.77
CA THR A 51 -0.23 -17.57 3.45
C THR A 51 -0.61 -17.12 4.87
N LYS A 52 0.34 -16.56 5.63
CA LYS A 52 0.11 -16.00 6.97
C LYS A 52 -0.91 -14.86 6.92
N LEU A 53 -0.78 -13.94 5.97
CA LEU A 53 -1.72 -12.83 5.78
C LEU A 53 -3.13 -13.34 5.46
N GLN A 54 -3.28 -14.33 4.58
CA GLN A 54 -4.58 -14.93 4.26
C GLN A 54 -5.26 -15.54 5.48
N VAL A 55 -4.51 -16.19 6.37
CA VAL A 55 -5.04 -16.77 7.61
C VAL A 55 -5.42 -15.68 8.62
N LEU A 56 -4.57 -14.67 8.81
CA LEU A 56 -4.79 -13.59 9.78
C LEU A 56 -5.91 -12.62 9.37
N ARG A 57 -6.04 -12.34 8.06
CA ARG A 57 -6.98 -11.36 7.52
C ARG A 57 -8.44 -11.78 7.67
N GLY A 58 -8.76 -13.07 7.71
CA GLY A 58 -10.15 -13.52 7.78
C GLY A 58 -11.00 -12.91 6.64
N GLN A 59 -12.05 -12.13 6.98
CA GLN A 59 -12.91 -11.43 6.01
C GLN A 59 -12.67 -9.90 5.94
N THR A 60 -11.62 -9.36 6.59
CA THR A 60 -11.40 -7.90 6.56
C THR A 60 -10.84 -7.46 5.21
N ASN A 61 -11.54 -6.53 4.57
CA ASN A 61 -11.14 -5.92 3.29
C ASN A 61 -11.12 -4.40 3.45
N GLY A 62 -10.15 -3.74 2.82
CA GLY A 62 -10.06 -2.28 2.80
C GLY A 62 -8.66 -1.77 2.45
N CYS A 63 -8.58 -0.53 1.97
CA CYS A 63 -7.35 0.10 1.49
C CYS A 63 -6.22 0.10 2.55
N SER A 64 -6.53 0.38 3.83
CA SER A 64 -5.54 0.36 4.91
C SER A 64 -4.90 -1.03 5.09
N GLU A 65 -5.72 -2.09 5.04
CA GLU A 65 -5.24 -3.47 5.16
C GLU A 65 -4.47 -3.91 3.91
N ASP A 66 -4.83 -3.41 2.72
CA ASP A 66 -4.07 -3.68 1.49
C ASP A 66 -2.68 -3.03 1.51
N VAL A 67 -2.56 -1.83 2.10
CA VAL A 67 -1.26 -1.17 2.29
C VAL A 67 -0.39 -1.92 3.30
N LYS A 68 -0.96 -2.35 4.44
CA LYS A 68 -0.23 -3.16 5.44
C LYS A 68 0.28 -4.46 4.84
N ASP A 69 -0.58 -5.18 4.12
CA ASP A 69 -0.21 -6.41 3.41
C ASP A 69 0.93 -6.15 2.42
N LEU A 70 0.83 -5.08 1.64
CA LEU A 70 1.88 -4.72 0.68
C LEU A 70 3.23 -4.50 1.37
N ILE A 71 3.27 -3.75 2.49
CA ILE A 71 4.51 -3.49 3.22
C ILE A 71 5.08 -4.79 3.80
N LEU A 72 4.25 -5.63 4.44
CA LEU A 72 4.71 -6.91 5.01
C LEU A 72 5.30 -7.85 3.94
N LEU A 73 4.69 -7.88 2.75
CA LEU A 73 5.21 -8.64 1.61
C LEU A 73 6.54 -8.08 1.08
N LEU A 74 6.71 -6.75 1.06
CA LEU A 74 7.98 -6.12 0.68
C LEU A 74 9.08 -6.43 1.68
N LEU A 75 8.82 -6.31 2.98
CA LEU A 75 9.77 -6.67 4.03
C LEU A 75 10.21 -8.13 3.91
N SER A 76 9.23 -9.03 3.74
CA SER A 76 9.48 -10.46 3.52
C SER A 76 10.30 -10.75 2.25
N TYR A 77 10.14 -9.94 1.20
CA TYR A 77 10.94 -10.07 -0.02
C TYR A 77 12.41 -9.70 0.22
N PHE A 78 12.66 -8.63 0.97
CA PHE A 78 14.00 -8.11 1.27
C PHE A 78 14.70 -8.75 2.47
N ASP A 79 14.02 -9.65 3.20
CA ASP A 79 14.53 -10.23 4.47
C ASP A 79 14.58 -9.26 5.65
N GLU A 80 13.73 -8.24 5.58
CA GLU A 80 13.58 -7.27 6.65
C GLU A 80 12.52 -7.71 7.65
N LYS A 81 12.66 -7.26 8.90
CA LYS A 81 11.77 -7.66 9.99
C LYS A 81 10.45 -6.89 9.97
N GLU A 82 9.35 -7.57 10.27
CA GLU A 82 8.01 -6.97 10.40
C GLU A 82 7.99 -5.85 11.47
N GLU A 83 8.87 -5.93 12.48
CA GLU A 83 9.04 -4.97 13.58
C GLU A 83 9.31 -3.52 13.11
N LEU A 84 9.82 -3.34 11.89
CA LEU A 84 9.98 -2.01 11.28
C LEU A 84 8.65 -1.26 11.13
N LEU A 85 7.53 -1.96 10.94
CA LEU A 85 6.19 -1.35 10.92
C LEU A 85 5.78 -0.83 12.30
N HIS A 86 6.02 -1.62 13.36
CA HIS A 86 5.74 -1.20 14.72
C HIS A 86 6.57 0.02 15.11
N TYR A 87 7.81 0.10 14.63
CA TYR A 87 8.64 1.26 14.85
C TYR A 87 8.05 2.54 14.24
N VAL A 88 7.41 2.46 13.06
CA VAL A 88 6.74 3.61 12.45
C VAL A 88 5.52 4.02 13.28
N GLU A 89 4.72 3.07 13.78
CA GLU A 89 3.57 3.38 14.65
C GLU A 89 4.00 4.02 15.98
N GLU A 90 5.13 3.61 16.56
CA GLU A 90 5.64 4.13 17.84
C GLU A 90 6.39 5.47 17.69
N THR A 91 7.04 5.71 16.55
CA THR A 91 7.91 6.88 16.35
C THR A 91 7.31 7.98 15.48
N SER A 92 6.20 7.71 14.76
CA SER A 92 5.50 8.74 14.00
C SER A 92 4.80 9.72 14.94
N LEU A 93 4.99 11.02 14.69
CA LEU A 93 4.29 12.03 15.46
C LEU A 93 2.86 12.16 14.91
N ALA A 94 1.89 12.44 15.78
CA ALA A 94 0.48 12.59 15.37
C ALA A 94 0.23 13.69 14.31
N LYS A 95 1.22 14.57 14.08
CA LYS A 95 1.20 15.61 13.04
C LYS A 95 1.67 15.12 11.65
N ASP A 96 2.20 13.90 11.59
CA ASP A 96 2.71 13.29 10.36
C ASP A 96 1.60 12.51 9.61
N VAL A 97 0.39 12.45 10.17
CA VAL A 97 -0.83 11.78 9.64
C VAL A 97 -1.89 12.79 9.24
#